data_AF-A0A1I1DX76-F1
#
_entry.id   AF-A0A1I1DX76-F1
#
_cell.length_a   1.000
_cell.length_b   1.000
_cell.length_c   1.000
_cell.angle_alpha   90.00
_cell.angle_beta   90.00
_cell.angle_gamma   90.00
#
_symmetry.space_group_name_H-M   'P 1'
#
loop_
_entity.id
_entity.type
_entity.pdbx_description
1 polymer ?
#
loop_
_entity_poly.entity_id
_entity_poly.type
_entity_poly.pdbx_seq_one_letter_code
_entity_poly.pdbx_strand_id
1 'polypeptide(L)'
;MFSKVFHPSARFLTEEEFFKLPQDSILVIDVRTPFEFAGDHLEIARNIPYAGIMSDNHNLPKDKIIVCYCNHGNRAGNSAEHLSKQGYQAYLISGMAHFSDSFIKKCKKIGKNYE
;
A
#
# COMPACT_ATOMS: atom_id res chain seq x y z
N MET A 1 28.88 -5.98 4.35
CA MET A 1 28.40 -7.12 3.54
C MET A 1 26.88 -7.04 3.44
N PHE A 2 26.35 -6.16 2.58
CA PHE A 2 24.91 -6.09 2.27
C PHE A 2 24.71 -6.68 0.89
N SER A 3 24.97 -7.98 0.77
CA SER A 3 24.62 -8.73 -0.43
C SER A 3 23.16 -9.14 -0.30
N LYS A 4 22.30 -8.37 -0.96
CA LYS A 4 21.09 -8.87 -1.62
C LYS A 4 20.58 -7.76 -2.52
N VAL A 5 21.04 -7.76 -3.76
CA VAL A 5 20.29 -7.15 -4.85
C VAL A 5 18.96 -7.92 -4.91
N PHE A 6 17.93 -7.37 -4.28
CA PHE A 6 16.59 -7.96 -4.25
C PHE A 6 15.73 -7.19 -5.24
N HIS A 7 15.64 -7.69 -6.46
CA HIS A 7 14.66 -7.25 -7.45
C HIS A 7 13.79 -8.43 -7.87
N PRO A 8 12.65 -8.67 -7.22
CA PRO A 8 11.47 -9.14 -7.88
C PRO A 8 10.55 -7.95 -8.13
N SER A 9 9.95 -7.89 -9.32
CA SER A 9 8.71 -7.15 -9.58
C SER A 9 7.80 -7.16 -8.35
N ALA A 10 7.17 -6.02 -8.02
CA ALA A 10 6.37 -5.88 -6.81
C ALA A 10 5.47 -7.09 -6.55
N ARG A 11 5.58 -7.65 -5.35
CA ARG A 11 4.87 -8.88 -4.99
C ARG A 11 3.45 -8.54 -4.52
N PHE A 12 2.48 -9.31 -5.00
CA PHE A 12 1.10 -9.25 -4.54
C PHE A 12 0.95 -9.89 -3.14
N LEU A 13 0.17 -9.25 -2.28
CA LEU A 13 -0.26 -9.75 -0.97
C LEU A 13 -1.71 -10.23 -1.04
N THR A 14 -1.97 -11.39 -0.45
CA THR A 14 -3.34 -11.75 -0.08
C THR A 14 -3.76 -10.99 1.19
N GLU A 15 -5.07 -10.94 1.45
CA GLU A 15 -5.62 -10.36 2.68
C GLU A 15 -5.07 -11.04 3.94
N GLU A 16 -4.84 -12.35 3.90
CA GLU A 16 -4.24 -13.09 5.02
C GLU A 16 -2.78 -12.69 5.25
N GLU A 17 -1.99 -12.56 4.18
CA GLU A 17 -0.61 -12.13 4.27
C GLU A 17 -0.49 -10.70 4.79
N PHE A 18 -1.39 -9.81 4.36
CA PHE A 18 -1.47 -8.43 4.85
C PHE A 18 -1.60 -8.38 6.37
N PHE A 19 -2.47 -9.20 6.95
CA PHE A 19 -2.66 -9.23 8.41
C PHE A 19 -1.54 -9.94 9.18
N LYS A 20 -0.63 -10.64 8.50
CA LYS A 20 0.58 -11.21 9.11
C LYS A 20 1.72 -10.20 9.20
N LEU A 21 1.63 -9.06 8.50
CA LEU A 21 2.63 -8.01 8.59
C LEU A 21 2.60 -7.31 9.96
N PRO A 22 3.75 -6.85 10.48
CA PRO A 22 3.80 -6.09 11.73
C PRO A 22 3.08 -4.74 11.54
N GLN A 23 1.94 -4.55 12.19
CA GLN A 23 1.04 -3.42 11.90
C GLN A 23 1.67 -2.05 12.18
N ASP A 24 2.62 -1.96 13.13
CA ASP A 24 3.33 -0.69 13.42
C ASP A 24 4.37 -0.34 12.34
N SER A 25 4.81 -1.35 11.59
CA SER A 25 5.82 -1.24 10.53
C SER A 25 5.23 -1.13 9.13
N ILE A 26 3.90 -1.14 8.97
CA ILE A 26 3.27 -0.95 7.66
C ILE A 26 2.87 0.51 7.41
N LEU A 27 2.89 0.89 6.14
CA LEU A 27 2.28 2.10 5.60
C LEU A 27 1.40 1.70 4.42
N VAL A 28 0.08 1.82 4.60
CA VAL A 28 -0.87 1.56 3.53
C VAL A 28 -1.05 2.83 2.70
N ILE A 29 -0.87 2.73 1.40
CA ILE A 29 -0.97 3.85 0.47
C ILE A 29 -2.10 3.60 -0.52
N ASP A 30 -3.07 4.50 -0.52
CA ASP A 30 -4.06 4.60 -1.59
C ASP A 30 -3.50 5.49 -2.70
N VAL A 31 -3.24 4.91 -3.87
CA VAL A 31 -2.69 5.64 -5.03
C VAL A 31 -3.77 6.22 -5.96
N ARG A 32 -5.04 6.16 -5.55
CA ARG A 32 -6.14 6.83 -6.24
C ARG A 32 -6.07 8.35 -6.11
N THR A 33 -6.92 9.05 -6.85
CA THR A 33 -7.04 10.50 -6.73
C THR A 33 -7.56 10.92 -5.35
N PRO A 34 -7.29 12.16 -4.89
CA PRO A 34 -7.85 12.66 -3.64
C PRO A 34 -9.39 12.63 -3.61
N PHE A 35 -10.04 12.81 -4.77
CA PHE A 35 -11.49 12.72 -4.89
C PHE A 35 -12.01 11.30 -4.66
N GLU A 36 -11.37 10.29 -5.24
CA GLU A 36 -11.70 8.87 -4.99
C GLU A 36 -11.49 8.50 -3.52
N PHE A 37 -10.42 9.02 -2.90
CA PHE A 37 -10.09 8.77 -1.49
C PHE A 37 -11.08 9.44 -0.53
N ALA A 38 -11.52 10.67 -0.80
CA ALA A 38 -12.47 11.40 0.03
C ALA A 38 -13.86 10.73 0.13
N GLY A 39 -14.16 9.79 -0.77
CA GLY A 39 -15.27 8.87 -0.63
C GLY A 39 -14.94 7.76 0.36
N ASP A 40 -14.98 6.51 -0.11
CA ASP A 40 -14.63 5.34 0.70
C ASP A 40 -13.18 4.94 0.47
N HIS A 41 -12.50 4.58 1.56
CA HIS A 41 -11.10 4.15 1.59
C HIS A 41 -10.83 3.32 2.85
N LEU A 42 -9.70 2.61 2.88
CA LEU A 42 -9.25 1.95 4.10
C LEU A 42 -8.80 3.02 5.12
N GLU A 43 -9.41 3.06 6.30
CA GLU A 43 -9.11 4.04 7.37
C GLU A 43 -7.62 4.12 7.77
N ILE A 44 -6.89 3.01 7.60
CA ILE A 44 -5.45 2.91 7.90
C ILE A 44 -4.55 3.46 6.77
N ALA A 45 -5.14 3.94 5.67
CA ALA A 45 -4.42 4.35 4.47
C ALA A 45 -4.14 5.84 4.42
N ARG A 46 -2.99 6.18 3.83
CA ARG A 46 -2.67 7.55 3.40
C ARG A 46 -2.87 7.68 1.91
N ASN A 47 -3.50 8.77 1.46
CA ASN A 47 -3.58 9.05 0.04
C ASN A 47 -2.27 9.66 -0.47
N ILE A 48 -1.62 8.97 -1.43
CA ILE A 48 -0.51 9.51 -2.20
C ILE A 48 -0.79 9.15 -3.67
N PRO A 49 -1.31 10.09 -4.47
CA PRO A 49 -1.80 9.79 -5.80
C PRO A 49 -0.72 9.19 -6.71
N TYR A 50 -1.14 8.30 -7.62
CA TYR A 50 -0.27 7.61 -8.58
C TYR A 50 0.74 8.54 -9.27
N ALA A 51 0.30 9.71 -9.72
CA ALA A 51 1.18 10.67 -10.38
C ALA A 51 2.32 11.16 -9.48
N GLY A 52 2.06 11.35 -8.18
CA GLY A 52 3.08 11.74 -7.19
C GLY A 52 4.05 10.62 -6.86
N ILE A 53 3.60 9.36 -6.89
CA ILE A 53 4.50 8.21 -6.77
C ILE A 53 5.43 8.13 -7.99
N MET A 54 4.89 8.23 -9.20
CA MET A 54 5.68 8.07 -10.43
C MET A 54 6.63 9.24 -10.71
N SER A 55 6.38 10.41 -10.14
CA SER A 55 7.25 11.59 -10.27
C SER A 55 8.20 11.77 -9.09
N ASP A 56 8.28 10.79 -8.18
CA ASP A 56 9.10 10.84 -6.96
C ASP A 56 8.77 12.02 -6.03
N ASN A 57 7.60 12.62 -6.21
CA ASN A 57 7.09 13.71 -5.38
C ASN A 57 6.39 13.17 -4.14
N HIS A 58 7.15 12.45 -3.31
CA HIS A 58 6.67 11.86 -2.08
C HIS A 58 7.77 11.84 -1.00
N ASN A 59 7.37 11.89 0.27
CA ASN A 59 8.28 11.71 1.40
C ASN A 59 7.88 10.45 2.16
N LEU A 60 8.42 9.30 1.70
CA LEU A 60 8.07 7.99 2.24
C LEU A 60 9.17 7.46 3.16
N PRO A 61 8.81 6.93 4.35
CA PRO A 61 9.76 6.33 5.28
C PRO A 61 10.39 5.07 4.66
N LYS A 62 11.71 4.91 4.82
CA LYS A 62 12.47 3.76 4.31
C LYS A 62 12.45 2.56 5.26
N ASP A 63 12.09 2.78 6.52
CA ASP A 63 11.99 1.79 7.59
C ASP A 63 10.62 1.10 7.65
N LYS A 64 9.65 1.52 6.82
CA LYS A 64 8.32 0.91 6.75
C LYS A 64 8.13 0.03 5.52
N ILE A 65 7.31 -0.99 5.69
CA ILE A 65 6.75 -1.79 4.61
C ILE A 65 5.62 -1.01 3.96
N ILE A 66 5.70 -0.79 2.65
CA ILE A 66 4.71 -0.04 1.89
C ILE A 66 3.74 -1.02 1.23
N VAL A 67 2.44 -0.82 1.44
CA VAL A 67 1.38 -1.60 0.78
C VAL A 67 0.52 -0.66 -0.05
N CYS A 68 0.64 -0.74 -1.37
CA CYS A 68 -0.15 0.07 -2.30
C CYS A 68 -1.47 -0.63 -2.65
N TYR A 69 -2.54 0.15 -2.74
CA TYR A 69 -3.79 -0.27 -3.38
C TYR A 69 -4.38 0.85 -4.23
N CYS A 70 -5.28 0.47 -5.12
CA CYS A 70 -6.11 1.40 -5.90
C CYS A 70 -7.48 0.76 -6.13
N ASN A 71 -8.20 1.13 -7.20
CA ASN A 71 -9.52 0.54 -7.44
C ASN A 71 -9.48 -0.93 -7.89
N HIS A 72 -8.58 -1.28 -8.82
CA HIS A 72 -8.51 -2.62 -9.45
C HIS A 72 -7.12 -3.27 -9.41
N GLY A 73 -6.11 -2.61 -8.83
CA GLY A 73 -4.74 -3.14 -8.72
C GLY A 73 -3.72 -2.59 -9.72
N ASN A 74 -4.13 -2.12 -10.91
CA ASN A 74 -3.18 -1.67 -11.96
C ASN A 74 -2.25 -0.53 -11.50
N ARG A 75 -2.82 0.59 -11.01
CA ARG A 75 -2.02 1.73 -10.50
C ARG A 75 -1.15 1.32 -9.32
N ALA A 76 -1.67 0.43 -8.46
CA ALA A 76 -0.98 -0.04 -7.26
C ALA A 76 0.22 -0.92 -7.60
N GLY A 77 0.08 -1.85 -8.56
CA GLY A 77 1.17 -2.69 -9.03
C GLY A 77 2.33 -1.86 -9.59
N ASN A 78 2.03 -0.93 -10.49
CA ASN A 78 3.04 -0.01 -11.03
C ASN A 78 3.72 0.83 -9.94
N SER A 79 2.94 1.35 -8.98
CA SER A 79 3.46 2.14 -7.86
C SER A 79 4.40 1.32 -6.97
N ALA A 80 3.98 0.12 -6.60
CA ALA A 80 4.78 -0.77 -5.77
C ALA A 80 6.06 -1.20 -6.50
N GLU A 81 5.99 -1.44 -7.82
CA GLU A 81 7.17 -1.79 -8.61
C GLU A 81 8.16 -0.63 -8.69
N HIS A 82 7.66 0.58 -8.94
CA HIS A 82 8.45 1.81 -8.97
C HIS A 82 9.16 2.05 -7.63
N LEU A 83 8.43 1.98 -6.52
CA LEU A 83 8.99 2.12 -5.17
C LEU A 83 10.00 1.01 -4.85
N SER A 84 9.74 -0.24 -5.28
CA SER A 84 10.67 -1.35 -5.10
C SER A 84 11.99 -1.10 -5.83
N LYS A 85 11.96 -0.54 -7.05
CA LYS A 85 13.16 -0.15 -7.80
C LYS A 85 13.98 0.93 -7.11
N GLN A 86 13.37 1.72 -6.23
CA GLN A 86 14.03 2.73 -5.40
C GLN A 86 14.49 2.20 -4.02
N GLY A 87 14.42 0.89 -3.80
CA GLY A 87 14.85 0.25 -2.57
C GLY A 87 13.86 0.37 -1.41
N TYR A 88 12.58 0.69 -1.66
CA TYR A 88 11.53 0.51 -0.66
C TYR A 88 11.10 -0.96 -0.60
N GLN A 89 10.72 -1.44 0.59
CA GLN A 89 10.01 -2.71 0.71
C GLN A 89 8.53 -2.48 0.36
N ALA A 90 8.20 -2.59 -0.92
CA ALA A 90 6.86 -2.27 -1.42
C ALA A 90 6.12 -3.50 -1.98
N TYR A 91 4.83 -3.57 -1.70
CA TYR A 91 3.91 -4.60 -2.13
C TYR A 91 2.63 -3.99 -2.69
N LEU A 92 1.92 -4.75 -3.52
CA LEU A 92 0.53 -4.43 -3.86
C LEU A 92 -0.41 -5.39 -3.12
N ILE A 93 -1.60 -4.93 -2.78
CA ILE A 93 -2.73 -5.77 -2.38
C ILE A 93 -3.82 -5.67 -3.46
N SER A 94 -4.88 -6.47 -3.36
CA SER A 94 -6.05 -6.36 -4.23
C SER A 94 -6.57 -4.92 -4.33
N GLY A 95 -7.29 -4.63 -5.41
CA GLY A 95 -7.99 -3.35 -5.53
C GLY A 95 -9.21 -3.30 -4.63
N MET A 96 -9.68 -2.09 -4.31
CA MET A 96 -10.91 -1.88 -3.53
C MET A 96 -12.12 -2.62 -4.07
N ALA A 97 -12.24 -2.79 -5.38
CA ALA A 97 -13.33 -3.54 -6.00
C ALA A 97 -13.34 -5.04 -5.64
N HIS A 98 -12.28 -5.54 -4.98
CA HIS A 98 -12.09 -6.95 -4.67
C HIS A 98 -11.78 -7.21 -3.20
N PHE A 99 -11.82 -6.19 -2.33
CA PHE A 99 -11.68 -6.41 -0.89
C PHE A 99 -12.90 -7.12 -0.32
N SER A 100 -12.67 -8.11 0.53
CA SER A 100 -13.74 -8.75 1.27
C SER A 100 -14.30 -7.82 2.35
N ASP A 101 -15.59 -7.97 2.67
CA ASP A 101 -16.21 -7.24 3.79
C ASP A 101 -15.48 -7.46 5.12
N SER A 102 -14.94 -8.67 5.33
CA SER A 102 -14.21 -9.01 6.55
C SER A 102 -12.88 -8.26 6.61
N PHE A 103 -12.18 -8.14 5.48
CA PHE A 103 -10.97 -7.34 5.36
C PHE A 103 -11.22 -5.87 5.66
N ILE A 104 -12.24 -5.27 5.04
CA ILE A 104 -12.62 -3.86 5.25
C ILE A 104 -12.96 -3.63 6.73
N LYS A 105 -13.81 -4.48 7.33
CA LYS A 105 -14.19 -4.37 8.75
C LYS A 105 -12.98 -4.46 9.68
N LYS A 106 -12.03 -5.34 9.39
CA LYS A 106 -10.82 -5.51 10.20
C LYS A 106 -9.87 -4.31 10.05
N CYS A 107 -9.68 -3.78 8.84
CA CYS A 107 -8.94 -2.53 8.62
C CYS A 107 -9.56 -1.36 9.38
N LYS A 108 -10.90 -1.23 9.37
CA LYS A 108 -11.62 -0.22 10.14
C LYS A 108 -11.40 -0.35 11.65
N LYS A 109 -11.40 -1.57 12.18
CA LYS A 109 -11.11 -1.83 13.60
C LYS A 109 -9.67 -1.42 13.97
N ILE A 110 -8.71 -1.63 13.06
CA ILE A 110 -7.32 -1.21 13.27
C ILE A 110 -7.23 0.32 13.25
N GLY A 111 -7.83 0.99 12.28
CA GLY A 111 -7.81 2.46 12.17
C GLY A 111 -8.35 3.17 13.42
N LYS A 112 -9.42 2.66 14.01
CA LYS A 112 -9.99 3.21 15.26
C LYS A 112 -9.10 3.11 16.49
N ASN A 113 -8.07 2.26 16.49
CA ASN A 113 -7.12 2.18 17.60
C ASN A 113 -6.00 3.23 17.52
N TYR A 114 -5.99 4.05 16.46
CA TYR A 114 -5.03 5.15 16.26
C TYR A 114 -5.64 6.53 16.52
N GLU A 115 -6.89 6.60 16.99
CA GLU A 115 -7.59 7.83 17.44
C GLU A 115 -7.65 7.93 18.97
#